data_AF-A0A1F9G0U9-F1
#
_entry.id   AF-A0A1F9G0U9-F1
#
_cell.length_a   1.000
_cell.length_b   1.000
_cell.length_c   1.000
_cell.angle_alpha   90.00
_cell.angle_beta   90.00
_cell.angle_gamma   90.00
#
_symmetry.space_group_name_H-M   'P 1'
#
loop_
_entity.id
_entity.type
_entity.pdbx_description
1 polymer ?
#
loop_
_entity_poly.entity_id
_entity_poly.type
_entity_poly.pdbx_seq_one_letter_code
_entity_poly.pdbx_strand_id
1 'polypeptide(L)' 'MAKVKSDRDLVDSGIKALISALGYSGAVRFLRHFSKGEGDYLVIQEKIFKGMDVEQLYKKAKEHHESAKR' A
#
# COMPACT_ATOMS: atom_id res chain seq x y z
N MET A 1 16.00 -13.06 36.57
CA MET A 1 14.92 -12.11 36.20
C MET A 1 14.76 -12.15 34.69
N ALA A 2 13.56 -12.44 34.18
CA ALA A 2 13.33 -12.43 32.73
C ALA A 2 13.52 -11.00 32.19
N LYS A 3 14.33 -10.83 31.15
CA LYS A 3 14.55 -9.54 30.50
C LYS A 3 13.21 -9.08 29.91
N VAL A 4 12.60 -8.04 30.50
CA VAL A 4 11.37 -7.45 29.98
C VAL A 4 11.68 -6.97 28.57
N LYS A 5 11.01 -7.55 27.57
CA LYS A 5 11.14 -7.14 26.17
C LYS A 5 10.57 -5.73 26.04
N SER A 6 11.31 -4.86 25.37
CA SER A 6 10.75 -3.58 24.96
C SER A 6 9.67 -3.78 23.89
N ASP A 7 8.81 -2.79 23.71
CA ASP A 7 7.83 -2.80 22.61
C ASP A 7 8.50 -3.01 21.26
N ARG A 8 9.71 -2.47 21.08
CA ARG A 8 10.52 -2.69 19.90
C ARG A 8 10.93 -4.16 19.73
N ASP A 9 11.36 -4.81 20.81
CA ASP A 9 11.72 -6.24 20.78
C ASP A 9 10.50 -7.12 20.45
N LEU A 10 9.30 -6.71 20.88
CA LEU A 10 8.05 -7.39 20.54
C LEU A 10 7.72 -7.21 19.05
N VAL A 11 7.80 -5.99 18.52
CA VAL A 11 7.58 -5.71 17.09
C VAL A 11 8.57 -6.48 16.21
N ASP A 12 9.86 -6.45 16.55
CA ASP A 12 10.90 -7.17 15.81
C ASP A 12 10.66 -8.68 15.82
N SER A 13 10.21 -9.23 16.96
CA SER A 13 9.87 -10.65 17.07
C SER A 13 8.66 -10.99 16.19
N GLY A 14 7.63 -10.14 16.15
CA GLY A 14 6.43 -10.33 15.34
C GLY A 14 6.72 -10.26 13.84
N ILE A 15 7.51 -9.28 13.40
CA ILE A 15 7.91 -9.16 11.99
C ILE A 15 8.70 -10.39 11.54
N LYS A 16 9.64 -10.88 12.36
CA LYS A 16 10.39 -12.11 12.06
C LYS A 16 9.48 -13.33 11.92
N ALA A 17 8.51 -13.49 12.80
CA ALA A 17 7.55 -14.59 12.72
C ALA A 17 6.71 -14.52 11.43
N LEU A 18 6.25 -13.32 11.05
CA LEU A 18 5.51 -13.10 9.81
C LEU A 18 6.35 -13.43 8.56
N ILE A 19 7.60 -12.97 8.51
CA ILE A 19 8.51 -13.26 7.40
C ILE A 19 8.79 -14.77 7.32
N SER A 20 8.98 -15.44 8.45
CA SER A 20 9.22 -16.89 8.49
C SER A 20 8.03 -17.70 7.95
N ALA A 21 6.80 -17.24 8.19
CA ALA A 21 5.60 -17.96 7.76
C ALA A 21 5.17 -17.63 6.32
N LEU A 22 5.37 -16.38 5.88
CA LEU A 22 4.78 -15.86 4.64
C LEU A 22 5.81 -15.43 3.59
N GLY A 23 7.10 -15.45 3.93
CA GLY A 23 8.15 -14.78 3.18
C GLY A 23 8.04 -13.26 3.23
N TYR A 24 9.05 -12.56 2.72
CA TYR A 24 9.08 -11.08 2.74
C TYR A 24 7.87 -10.45 2.04
N SER A 25 7.51 -10.93 0.84
CA SER A 25 6.40 -10.37 0.06
C SER A 25 5.05 -10.60 0.73
N GLY A 26 4.82 -11.81 1.27
CA GLY A 26 3.59 -12.15 1.98
C GLY A 26 3.43 -11.36 3.28
N ALA A 27 4.51 -11.22 4.05
CA ALA A 27 4.50 -10.45 5.30
C ALA A 27 4.13 -8.97 5.09
N VAL A 28 4.70 -8.31 4.07
CA VAL A 28 4.40 -6.90 3.76
C VAL A 28 2.93 -6.74 3.32
N ARG A 29 2.42 -7.61 2.44
CA ARG A 29 1.02 -7.57 1.99
C ARG A 29 0.05 -7.82 3.15
N PHE A 30 0.39 -8.75 4.03
CA PHE A 30 -0.40 -9.03 5.23
C PHE A 30 -0.51 -7.79 6.13
N LEU A 31 0.62 -7.14 6.46
CA LEU A 31 0.62 -5.92 7.28
C LEU A 31 -0.20 -4.79 6.66
N ARG A 32 -0.20 -4.67 5.32
CA ARG A 32 -1.00 -3.67 4.60
C ARG A 32 -2.51 -3.83 4.81
N HIS A 33 -3.02 -5.03 5.10
CA HIS A 33 -4.44 -5.20 5.43
C HIS A 33 -4.83 -4.54 6.76
N PHE A 34 -3.88 -4.38 7.68
CA PHE A 34 -4.10 -3.79 9.00
C PHE A 34 -3.67 -2.33 9.07
N SER A 35 -2.88 -1.84 8.12
CA SER A 35 -2.68 -0.40 7.96
C SER A 35 -4.00 0.24 7.58
N LYS A 36 -4.43 1.26 8.32
CA LYS A 36 -5.43 2.20 7.80
C LYS A 36 -4.86 2.71 6.47
N GLY A 37 -5.58 2.50 5.37
CA GLY A 37 -5.21 3.13 4.11
C GLY A 37 -5.03 4.63 4.34
N GLU A 38 -3.97 5.20 3.78
CA GLU A 38 -3.77 6.64 3.84
C GLU A 38 -4.53 7.31 2.71
N GLY A 39 -5.24 8.40 3.06
CA GLY A 39 -6.02 9.17 2.11
C GLY A 39 -7.45 8.66 1.93
N ASP A 40 -8.35 9.61 1.69
CA ASP A 40 -9.71 9.32 1.28
C ASP A 40 -9.71 9.11 -0.25
N TYR A 41 -9.89 7.86 -0.68
CA TYR A 41 -9.89 7.51 -2.11
C TYR A 41 -10.94 8.29 -2.89
N LEU A 42 -12.09 8.61 -2.30
CA LEU A 42 -13.14 9.39 -2.96
C LEU A 42 -12.69 10.84 -3.15
N VAL A 43 -12.03 11.43 -2.13
CA VAL A 43 -11.45 12.78 -2.25
C VAL A 43 -10.33 12.82 -3.27
N ILE A 44 -9.47 11.80 -3.31
CA ILE A 44 -8.38 11.70 -4.29
C ILE A 44 -8.93 11.52 -5.70
N GLN A 45 -9.92 10.64 -5.87
CA GLN A 45 -10.59 10.41 -7.15
C GLN A 45 -11.24 11.70 -7.66
N GLU A 46 -11.99 12.42 -6.80
CA GLU A 46 -12.59 13.70 -7.15
C GLU A 46 -11.51 14.70 -7.56
N LYS A 47 -10.43 14.88 -6.77
CA LYS A 47 -9.35 15.81 -7.12
C LYS A 47 -8.70 15.53 -8.47
N ILE A 48 -8.49 14.25 -8.81
CA ILE A 48 -7.76 13.88 -10.02
C ILE A 48 -8.68 13.92 -11.24
N PHE A 49 -9.93 13.50 -11.11
CA PHE A 49 -10.82 13.20 -12.24
C PHE A 49 -12.01 14.14 -12.37
N LYS A 50 -12.14 15.15 -11.51
CA LYS A 50 -13.23 16.12 -11.56
C LYS A 50 -13.38 16.74 -12.94
N GLY A 51 -14.60 16.69 -13.46
CA GLY A 51 -14.97 17.26 -14.75
C GLY A 51 -14.47 16.48 -15.96
N MET A 52 -13.86 15.31 -15.78
CA MET A 52 -13.53 14.41 -16.88
C MET A 52 -14.69 13.49 -17.21
N ASP A 53 -15.01 13.39 -18.49
CA ASP A 53 -15.86 12.32 -18.99
C ASP A 53 -15.05 11.02 -19.19
N VAL A 54 -15.77 9.95 -19.54
CA VAL A 54 -15.20 8.61 -19.72
C VAL A 54 -14.19 8.56 -20.87
N GLU A 55 -14.41 9.30 -21.95
CA GLU A 55 -13.49 9.32 -23.09
C GLU A 55 -12.18 10.00 -22.74
N GLN A 56 -12.25 11.13 -22.02
CA GLN A 56 -11.09 11.86 -21.52
C GLN A 56 -10.27 11.03 -20.53
N LEU A 57 -10.95 10.31 -19.63
CA LEU A 57 -10.30 9.36 -18.71
C LEU A 57 -9.54 8.29 -19.48
N TYR A 58 -10.19 7.66 -20.46
CA TYR A 58 -9.58 6.60 -21.27
C TYR A 58 -8.38 7.11 -22.06
N LYS A 59 -8.51 8.28 -22.70
CA LYS A 59 -7.42 8.91 -23.46
C LYS A 59 -6.20 9.19 -22.59
N LYS A 60 -6.38 9.80 -21.42
CA LYS A 60 -5.28 10.10 -20.49
C LYS A 60 -4.61 8.84 -19.95
N ALA A 61 -5.39 7.81 -19.63
CA ALA A 61 -4.84 6.53 -19.18
C ALA A 61 -3.98 5.88 -20.27
N LYS A 62 -4.43 5.94 -21.54
CA LYS A 62 -3.68 5.43 -22.69
C LYS A 62 -2.38 6.20 -22.92
N GLU A 63 -2.43 7.54 -22.93
CA GLU A 63 -1.25 8.40 -23.08
C GLU A 63 -0.20 8.12 -21.99
N HIS A 64 -0.63 7.98 -20.73
CA HIS A 64 0.26 7.66 -19.63
C HIS A 64 0.94 6.30 -19.83
N HIS A 65 0.18 5.26 -20.17
CA HIS A 65 0.70 3.91 -20.42
C HIS A 65 1.69 3.87 -21.59
N GLU A 66 1.44 4.61 -22.66
CA GLU A 66 2.34 4.70 -23.81
C GLU A 66 3.62 5.47 -23.49
N SER A 67 3.53 6.52 -22.67
CA SER A 67 4.70 7.29 -22.22
C SER A 67 5.61 6.48 -21.28
N ALA A 68 5.04 5.62 -20.43
CA ALA A 68 5.78 4.77 -19.50
C ALA A 68 6.52 3.60 -20.17
N LYS A 69 6.25 3.33 -21.46
CA LYS A 69 6.93 2.32 -22.27
C LYS A 69 8.13 2.83 -23.05
N ARG A 70 8.38 4.15 -23.05
CA ARG A 70 9.56 4.77 -23.64
C ARG A 70 10.67 4.90 -22.61
#